data_AF-A0A485N9M2-F1
#
_entry.id   AF-A0A485N9M2-F1
#
_cell.length_a   1.000
_cell.length_b   1.000
_cell.length_c   1.000
_cell.angle_alpha   90.00
_cell.angle_beta   90.00
_cell.angle_gamma   90.00
#
_symmetry.space_group_name_H-M   'P 1'
#
loop_
_entity.id
_entity.type
_entity.pdbx_description
1 polymer ?
#
loop_
_entity_poly.entity_id
_entity_poly.type
_entity_poly.pdbx_seq_one_letter_code
_entity_poly.pdbx_strand_id
1 'polypeptide(L)'
;MSENRKPLLGFVGKLPSGTALGNSGKTHCPLCMGLFKAPRLLPCLHTVCTTCLEQLEPYSVVDIRGGDSDTSSEGSIFQELKPPSLQPQIGILCPVCDTQVDLPMGGVKALTIDHLAMNDVMLESLRGEGQGLVCDLCSDREVEKRCQTCRANLCHFCCQAHRRQKKTTYHTVVDLKDLKGYSRIGKPILCPVHPAEELRLFCELCDRPVCRDCVVGEHREHPYDFASNVIHKHGDSVRELLRGTQPHVEALEEALAQITEMNSALQKRVEAVAADVRTFSEGYVKAIEEHRDRLLKQLEDIRVQKENSLQLQKAQLEQLLADMRTGVEFTEHLLTSGSDLEILITKGVVVERLTKLNKVEYSAHPGVNDKIRFSPQQRAGRCRGYEVYGTINTKEVDPAKCVLQGEDLHRAREKQTASFTLLCKDAAGESMGRGGDSVHVAVVPKDKKDRFVLHSQVSGVIGGDETGNLRPFPVVI
;
A
#
# COMPACT_ATOMS: atom_id res chain seq x y z
N MET A 1 36.94 -5.30 19.51
CA MET A 1 36.98 -4.76 18.14
C MET A 1 35.67 -5.08 17.45
N SER A 2 34.89 -4.03 17.17
CA SER A 2 33.90 -3.89 16.10
C SER A 2 33.00 -2.72 16.49
N GLU A 3 33.52 -1.53 16.21
CA GLU A 3 32.81 -0.26 16.26
C GLU A 3 31.78 -0.25 15.13
N ASN A 4 30.50 -0.19 15.46
CA ASN A 4 29.46 0.00 14.45
C ASN A 4 29.09 1.49 14.40
N ARG A 5 29.63 2.17 13.37
CA ARG A 5 29.43 3.58 13.05
C ARG A 5 27.95 3.85 12.76
N LYS A 6 27.36 4.81 13.50
CA LYS A 6 26.09 5.44 13.14
C LYS A 6 26.31 6.38 11.94
N PRO A 7 25.46 6.36 10.89
CA PRO A 7 25.49 7.40 9.87
C PRO A 7 24.77 8.65 10.38
N LEU A 8 25.45 9.79 10.31
CA LEU A 8 24.87 11.12 10.42
C LEU A 8 24.12 11.41 9.11
N LEU A 9 22.79 11.25 9.12
CA LEU A 9 21.93 11.77 8.06
C LEU A 9 21.43 13.15 8.45
N GLY A 10 21.68 14.09 7.55
CA GLY A 10 21.45 15.52 7.71
C GLY A 10 19.98 15.86 7.93
N PHE A 11 19.81 16.98 8.63
CA PHE A 11 18.56 17.69 8.80
C PHE A 11 17.98 18.06 7.43
N VAL A 12 17.07 17.24 6.92
CA VAL A 12 16.10 17.64 5.89
C VAL A 12 15.02 18.42 6.64
N GLY A 13 15.14 19.75 6.61
CA GLY A 13 14.07 20.64 7.06
C GLY A 13 12.82 20.36 6.25
N LYS A 14 11.86 19.66 6.86
CA LYS A 14 10.52 19.49 6.32
C LYS A 14 9.91 20.89 6.11
N LEU A 15 9.78 21.33 4.86
CA LEU A 15 8.79 22.35 4.52
C LEU A 15 7.41 21.78 4.89
N PRO A 16 6.52 22.53 5.57
CA PRO A 16 5.18 22.06 5.84
C PRO A 16 4.39 21.96 4.52
N SER A 17 4.06 20.72 4.16
CA SER A 17 3.05 20.44 3.15
C SER A 17 1.69 20.98 3.59
N GLY A 18 1.06 21.75 2.72
CA GLY A 18 -0.39 21.85 2.59
C GLY A 18 -1.14 22.40 3.81
N THR A 19 -1.13 23.72 3.96
CA THR A 19 -2.32 24.44 4.44
C THR A 19 -2.58 25.59 3.48
N ALA A 20 -3.82 25.68 3.01
CA ALA A 20 -4.34 26.83 2.30
C ALA A 20 -3.99 28.09 3.12
N LEU A 21 -2.97 28.83 2.67
CA LEU A 21 -2.55 30.07 3.30
C LEU A 21 -3.49 31.18 2.85
N GLY A 22 -4.74 31.06 3.33
CA GLY A 22 -5.70 32.14 3.30
C GLY A 22 -5.17 33.31 4.12
N ASN A 23 -4.62 34.29 3.41
CA ASN A 23 -4.57 35.70 3.80
C ASN A 23 -3.55 36.19 4.85
N SER A 24 -2.62 35.37 5.36
CA SER A 24 -1.64 35.83 6.38
C SER A 24 -0.21 36.14 5.86
N GLY A 25 0.08 36.00 4.57
CA GLY A 25 1.45 36.13 4.02
C GLY A 25 1.75 37.38 3.18
N LYS A 26 0.87 38.38 3.10
CA LYS A 26 0.98 39.47 2.09
C LYS A 26 1.94 40.62 2.45
N THR A 27 2.33 40.74 3.70
CA THR A 27 3.06 41.92 4.24
C THR A 27 4.37 41.59 4.95
N HIS A 28 4.65 40.30 5.12
CA HIS A 28 5.81 39.81 5.87
C HIS A 28 6.81 39.14 4.93
N CYS A 29 8.09 39.38 5.19
CA CYS A 29 9.18 38.81 4.43
C CYS A 29 9.40 37.33 4.78
N PRO A 30 9.50 36.42 3.79
CA PRO A 30 9.70 34.99 4.03
C PRO A 30 11.10 34.63 4.57
N LEU A 31 12.04 35.59 4.64
CA LEU A 31 13.37 35.35 5.21
C LEU A 31 13.51 35.89 6.64
N CYS A 32 13.17 37.16 6.89
CA CYS A 32 13.31 37.75 8.23
C CYS A 32 12.06 37.64 9.09
N MET A 33 10.95 37.12 8.55
CA MET A 33 9.64 37.02 9.21
C MET A 33 9.04 38.36 9.69
N GLY A 34 9.68 39.49 9.40
CA GLY A 34 9.20 40.82 9.74
C GLY A 34 8.49 41.50 8.58
N LEU A 35 7.83 42.64 8.86
CA LEU A 35 7.21 43.49 7.83
C LEU A 35 8.21 43.87 6.74
N PHE A 36 7.75 43.93 5.49
CA PHE A 36 8.61 44.28 4.37
C PHE A 36 9.27 45.65 4.54
N LYS A 37 10.61 45.66 4.45
CA LYS A 37 11.44 46.87 4.41
C LYS A 37 12.18 46.90 3.08
N ALA A 38 11.89 47.91 2.26
CA ALA A 38 12.38 47.99 0.89
C ALA A 38 12.25 46.65 0.13
N PRO A 39 11.02 46.09 0.00
CA PRO A 39 10.80 44.82 -0.70
C PRO A 39 11.19 44.91 -2.17
N ARG A 40 11.82 43.85 -2.69
CA ARG A 40 12.11 43.64 -4.11
C ARG A 40 11.26 42.51 -4.64
N LEU A 41 10.70 42.72 -5.83
CA LEU A 41 9.95 41.74 -6.59
C LEU A 41 10.91 40.99 -7.52
N LEU A 42 10.99 39.67 -7.34
CA LEU A 42 11.78 38.79 -8.20
C LEU A 42 10.98 38.44 -9.48
N PRO A 43 11.63 38.02 -10.59
CA PRO A 43 10.95 37.57 -11.81
C PRO A 43 9.99 36.40 -11.60
N CYS A 44 10.21 35.56 -10.60
CA CYS A 44 9.29 34.49 -10.17
C CYS A 44 8.08 35.00 -9.36
N LEU A 45 7.89 36.32 -9.27
CA LEU A 45 6.80 37.01 -8.58
C LEU A 45 6.79 36.89 -7.04
N HIS A 46 7.88 36.42 -6.45
CA HIS A 46 8.07 36.45 -5.00
C HIS A 46 8.72 37.74 -4.53
N THR A 47 8.27 38.21 -3.36
CA THR A 47 8.73 39.48 -2.77
C THR A 47 9.55 39.23 -1.52
N VAL A 48 10.71 39.87 -1.43
CA VAL A 48 11.68 39.71 -0.33
C VAL A 48 12.34 41.05 0.00
N CYS A 49 12.66 41.33 1.28
CA CYS A 49 13.37 42.55 1.67
C CYS A 49 14.74 42.67 0.97
N THR A 50 15.11 43.89 0.56
CA THR A 50 16.43 44.17 -0.05
C THR A 50 17.58 43.61 0.80
N THR A 51 17.59 43.89 2.11
CA THR A 51 18.65 43.44 3.02
C THR A 51 18.70 41.92 3.17
N CYS A 52 17.57 41.23 3.01
CA CYS A 52 17.54 39.77 3.08
C CYS A 52 18.05 39.14 1.79
N LEU A 53 17.75 39.75 0.63
CA LEU A 53 18.32 39.32 -0.65
C LEU A 53 19.82 39.59 -0.73
N GLU A 54 20.32 40.67 -0.14
CA GLU A 54 21.77 40.97 -0.05
C GLU A 54 22.56 39.97 0.80
N GLN A 55 21.88 39.23 1.69
CA GLN A 55 22.49 38.18 2.52
C GLN A 55 22.55 36.82 1.81
N LEU A 56 21.88 36.65 0.68
CA LEU A 56 21.94 35.41 -0.09
C LEU A 56 23.29 35.32 -0.80
N GLU A 57 23.83 34.10 -0.88
CA GLU A 57 25.10 33.86 -1.57
C GLU A 57 24.91 34.03 -3.10
N PRO A 58 25.55 35.03 -3.72
CA PRO A 58 25.51 35.17 -5.17
C PRO A 58 26.41 34.12 -5.82
N TYR A 59 25.93 33.48 -6.88
CA TYR A 59 26.75 32.57 -7.70
C TYR A 59 26.98 33.16 -9.08
N SER A 60 28.16 32.88 -9.63
CA SER A 60 28.49 33.27 -11.01
C SER A 60 27.85 32.25 -11.96
N VAL A 61 26.95 32.70 -12.82
CA VAL A 61 26.40 31.87 -13.88
C VAL A 61 27.43 31.84 -15.00
N VAL A 62 28.11 30.70 -15.18
CA VAL A 62 28.88 30.44 -16.39
C VAL A 62 27.90 29.87 -17.40
N ASP A 63 27.43 30.70 -18.32
CA ASP A 63 26.48 30.30 -19.36
C ASP A 63 27.23 29.40 -20.37
N ILE A 64 27.40 28.11 -20.07
CA ILE A 64 27.67 27.10 -21.10
C ILE A 64 26.33 26.83 -21.76
N ARG A 65 25.91 27.72 -22.67
CA ARG A 65 24.85 27.39 -23.61
C ARG A 65 25.42 26.31 -24.54
N GLY A 66 25.23 25.05 -24.13
CA GLY A 66 25.27 23.92 -25.04
C GLY A 66 24.28 24.21 -26.15
N GLY A 67 24.79 24.39 -27.36
CA GLY A 67 23.95 24.49 -28.53
C GLY A 67 23.31 23.13 -28.79
N ASP A 68 21.99 23.09 -28.73
CA ASP A 68 21.21 22.05 -29.38
C ASP A 68 20.44 22.70 -30.53
N SER A 69 21.13 22.77 -31.67
CA SER A 69 20.58 22.58 -33.03
C SER A 69 19.94 21.17 -33.08
N ASP A 70 18.78 20.85 -33.65
CA ASP A 70 18.01 21.30 -34.84
C ASP A 70 16.52 20.91 -34.62
N THR A 71 15.45 21.42 -35.26
CA THR A 71 15.15 21.46 -36.71
C THR A 71 13.90 22.34 -37.03
N SER A 72 13.93 23.03 -38.20
CA SER A 72 12.81 23.57 -39.02
C SER A 72 11.95 24.73 -38.45
N SER A 73 11.55 25.79 -39.17
CA SER A 73 11.74 26.23 -40.57
C SER A 73 11.39 27.73 -40.70
N GLU A 74 12.02 28.38 -41.68
CA GLU A 74 11.56 29.54 -42.48
C GLU A 74 11.41 30.94 -41.83
N GLY A 75 12.40 31.79 -42.11
CA GLY A 75 12.15 33.14 -42.66
C GLY A 75 12.04 34.31 -41.68
N SER A 76 13.16 34.99 -41.40
CA SER A 76 13.29 36.46 -41.57
C SER A 76 14.72 36.95 -41.33
N ILE A 77 15.04 37.99 -42.08
CA ILE A 77 16.34 38.57 -42.40
C ILE A 77 16.68 39.70 -41.40
N PHE A 78 17.98 39.85 -41.10
CA PHE A 78 18.66 40.85 -40.23
C PHE A 78 18.63 40.62 -38.70
N GLN A 79 19.63 39.90 -38.19
CA GLN A 79 20.07 40.01 -36.79
C GLN A 79 21.48 40.62 -36.78
N GLU A 80 21.60 41.85 -36.28
CA GLU A 80 22.89 42.48 -36.04
C GLU A 80 23.73 41.63 -35.06
N LEU A 81 24.94 41.28 -35.50
CA LEU A 81 25.97 40.64 -34.68
C LEU A 81 26.43 41.63 -33.61
N LYS A 82 25.75 41.64 -32.45
CA LYS A 82 26.31 42.24 -31.23
C LYS A 82 27.37 41.27 -30.69
N PRO A 83 28.62 41.71 -30.45
CA PRO A 83 29.67 40.82 -29.96
C PRO A 83 29.29 40.23 -28.58
N PRO A 84 29.67 38.98 -28.27
CA PRO A 84 29.39 38.41 -26.95
C PRO A 84 30.27 39.12 -25.93
N SER A 85 29.71 40.11 -25.25
CA SER A 85 30.26 40.59 -24.00
C SER A 85 30.06 39.48 -22.96
N LEU A 86 31.07 38.62 -22.81
CA LEU A 86 31.20 37.69 -21.68
C LEU A 86 31.33 38.52 -20.39
N GLN A 87 30.21 38.94 -19.83
CA GLN A 87 30.14 39.45 -18.47
C GLN A 87 29.57 38.31 -17.61
N PRO A 88 30.25 37.95 -16.49
CA PRO A 88 29.68 37.00 -15.54
C PRO A 88 28.37 37.59 -15.01
N GLN A 89 27.24 36.96 -15.36
CA GLN A 89 25.96 37.33 -14.79
C GLN A 89 25.87 36.67 -13.43
N ILE A 90 25.70 37.50 -12.40
CA ILE A 90 25.58 37.04 -11.03
C ILE A 90 24.12 36.67 -10.79
N GLY A 91 23.85 35.46 -10.34
CA GLY A 91 22.51 34.96 -10.03
C GLY A 91 22.31 34.72 -8.54
N ILE A 92 21.04 34.71 -8.11
CA ILE A 92 20.60 34.23 -6.79
C ILE A 92 19.46 33.22 -6.96
N LEU A 93 19.24 32.35 -5.98
CA LEU A 93 18.07 31.48 -5.93
C LEU A 93 16.95 32.16 -5.15
N CYS A 94 15.72 32.11 -5.67
CA CYS A 94 14.57 32.58 -4.93
C CYS A 94 14.35 31.69 -3.69
N PRO A 95 14.28 32.24 -2.47
CA PRO A 95 14.14 31.44 -1.25
C PRO A 95 12.75 30.81 -1.05
N VAL A 96 11.81 31.07 -1.97
CA VAL A 96 10.42 30.57 -1.87
C VAL A 96 10.15 29.44 -2.87
N CYS A 97 10.69 29.53 -4.08
CA CYS A 97 10.42 28.58 -5.16
C CYS A 97 11.68 28.06 -5.87
N ASP A 98 12.86 28.37 -5.34
CA ASP A 98 14.17 27.96 -5.84
C ASP A 98 14.46 28.32 -7.31
N THR A 99 13.66 29.20 -7.91
CA THR A 99 13.89 29.69 -9.27
C THR A 99 15.15 30.56 -9.29
N GLN A 100 16.02 30.30 -10.26
CA GLN A 100 17.17 31.15 -10.55
C GLN A 100 16.71 32.55 -10.98
N VAL A 101 17.30 33.57 -10.37
CA VAL A 101 17.05 34.97 -10.67
C VAL A 101 18.37 35.64 -11.03
N ASP A 102 18.46 36.11 -12.27
CA ASP A 102 19.62 36.85 -12.75
C ASP A 102 19.60 38.27 -12.17
N LEU A 103 20.69 38.70 -11.54
CA LEU A 103 20.79 40.04 -10.97
C LEU A 103 21.20 41.06 -12.05
N PRO A 104 20.53 42.22 -12.13
CA PRO A 104 20.96 43.31 -13.00
C PRO A 104 22.31 43.88 -12.53
N MET A 105 22.95 44.70 -13.38
CA MET A 105 24.27 45.31 -13.12
C MET A 105 24.36 46.09 -11.78
N GLY A 106 23.24 46.61 -11.27
CA GLY A 106 23.15 47.26 -9.96
C GLY A 106 22.90 46.32 -8.78
N GLY A 107 23.02 45.01 -8.99
CA GLY A 107 22.76 43.96 -8.01
C GLY A 107 21.30 43.94 -7.53
N VAL A 108 21.11 43.44 -6.30
CA VAL A 108 19.79 43.36 -5.64
C VAL A 108 19.06 44.71 -5.61
N LYS A 109 19.78 45.82 -5.46
CA LYS A 109 19.19 47.16 -5.37
C LYS A 109 18.59 47.66 -6.69
N ALA A 110 18.95 47.05 -7.81
CA ALA A 110 18.38 47.36 -9.12
C ALA A 110 17.18 46.47 -9.49
N LEU A 111 16.81 45.49 -8.65
CA LEU A 111 15.55 44.76 -8.80
C LEU A 111 14.34 45.67 -8.56
N THR A 112 13.22 45.36 -9.21
CA THR A 112 11.97 46.12 -9.09
C THR A 112 11.53 46.20 -7.64
N ILE A 113 11.23 47.41 -7.15
CA ILE A 113 10.66 47.59 -5.82
C ILE A 113 9.19 47.17 -5.86
N ASP A 114 8.77 46.34 -4.91
CA ASP A 114 7.37 45.97 -4.78
C ASP A 114 6.59 47.08 -4.04
N HIS A 115 6.13 48.06 -4.80
CA HIS A 115 5.32 49.15 -4.28
C HIS A 115 3.93 48.69 -3.78
N LEU A 116 3.44 47.54 -4.25
CA LEU A 116 2.18 46.96 -3.76
C LEU A 116 2.37 46.43 -2.34
N ALA A 117 3.42 45.62 -2.11
CA ALA A 117 3.76 45.12 -0.78
C ALA A 117 4.05 46.26 0.22
N MET A 118 4.71 47.34 -0.20
CA MET A 118 4.90 48.53 0.65
C MET A 118 3.57 49.18 1.04
N ASN A 119 2.62 49.28 0.10
CA ASN A 119 1.30 49.85 0.37
C ASN A 119 0.47 48.93 1.28
N ASP A 120 0.59 47.62 1.12
CA ASP A 120 -0.09 46.64 1.97
C ASP A 120 0.44 46.65 3.40
N VAL A 121 1.77 46.74 3.59
CA VAL A 121 2.39 46.96 4.92
C VAL A 121 1.87 48.27 5.53
N MET A 122 1.85 49.36 4.75
CA MET A 122 1.31 50.63 5.22
C MET A 122 -0.16 50.49 5.64
N LEU A 123 -0.98 49.77 4.87
CA LEU A 123 -2.39 49.54 5.20
C LEU A 123 -2.58 48.66 6.45
N GLU A 124 -1.74 47.65 6.64
CA GLU A 124 -1.73 46.82 7.85
C GLU A 124 -1.33 47.64 9.08
N SER A 125 -0.28 48.46 8.99
CA SER A 125 0.12 49.37 10.08
C SER A 125 -1.00 50.35 10.45
N LEU A 126 -1.81 50.79 9.48
CA LEU A 126 -2.98 51.64 9.73
C LEU A 126 -4.13 50.90 10.42
N ARG A 127 -4.28 49.59 10.19
CA ARG A 127 -5.31 48.76 10.82
C ARG A 127 -4.94 48.41 12.27
N GLY A 128 -3.65 48.22 12.56
CA GLY A 128 -3.08 47.94 13.89
C GLY A 128 -2.80 49.18 14.74
N GLU A 129 -3.73 50.14 14.80
CA GLU A 129 -3.64 51.37 15.61
C GLU A 129 -2.48 52.35 15.25
N GLY A 130 -1.86 52.23 14.08
CA GLY A 130 -0.80 53.16 13.64
C GLY A 130 0.57 52.91 14.27
N GLN A 131 0.74 51.80 14.98
CA GLN A 131 2.02 51.44 15.62
C GLN A 131 3.11 51.29 14.56
N GLY A 132 4.15 52.12 14.66
CA GLY A 132 5.34 52.09 13.79
C GLY A 132 5.34 53.05 12.60
N LEU A 133 4.29 53.87 12.39
CA LEU A 133 4.35 54.96 11.41
C LEU A 133 4.93 56.23 12.05
N VAL A 134 5.92 56.83 11.38
CA VAL A 134 6.53 58.10 11.78
C VAL A 134 6.13 59.24 10.83
N CYS A 135 6.09 60.46 11.39
CA CYS A 135 5.76 61.68 10.66
C CYS A 135 6.76 61.93 9.52
N ASP A 136 6.28 62.10 8.28
CA ASP A 136 7.13 62.29 7.10
C ASP A 136 7.97 63.59 7.15
N LEU A 137 7.56 64.58 7.97
CA LEU A 137 8.23 65.87 8.09
C LEU A 137 9.30 65.93 9.19
N CYS A 138 9.15 65.15 10.26
CA CYS A 138 10.08 65.20 11.39
C CYS A 138 10.72 63.86 11.71
N SER A 139 10.25 62.76 11.14
CA SER A 139 10.74 61.37 11.34
C SER A 139 10.74 60.84 12.78
N ASP A 140 10.38 61.68 13.76
CA ASP A 140 10.54 61.35 15.19
C ASP A 140 9.25 60.98 15.91
N ARG A 141 8.09 61.45 15.43
CA ARG A 141 6.81 61.37 16.15
C ARG A 141 5.79 60.50 15.42
N GLU A 142 4.94 59.84 16.18
CA GLU A 142 3.83 59.06 15.67
C GLU A 142 2.89 59.90 14.80
N VAL A 143 2.35 59.25 13.77
CA VAL A 143 1.44 59.91 12.83
C VAL A 143 0.03 59.90 13.42
N GLU A 144 -0.65 61.05 13.36
CA GLU A 144 -2.06 61.18 13.77
C GLU A 144 -2.97 61.44 12.56
N LYS A 145 -2.47 62.16 11.56
CA LYS A 145 -3.26 62.68 10.45
C LYS A 145 -2.55 62.48 9.12
N ARG A 146 -3.32 62.27 8.05
CA ARG A 146 -2.82 62.19 6.69
C ARG A 146 -3.39 63.33 5.85
N CYS A 147 -2.52 64.06 5.17
CA CYS A 147 -2.93 65.00 4.14
C CYS A 147 -3.29 64.24 2.86
N GLN A 148 -4.52 64.37 2.36
CA GLN A 148 -4.96 63.76 1.11
C GLN A 148 -4.42 64.50 -0.13
N THR A 149 -4.19 65.82 -0.01
CA THR A 149 -3.71 66.66 -1.11
C THR A 149 -2.26 66.38 -1.45
N CYS A 150 -1.37 66.37 -0.45
CA CYS A 150 0.07 66.11 -0.66
C CYS A 150 0.52 64.71 -0.19
N ARG A 151 -0.41 63.84 0.22
CA ARG A 151 -0.16 62.45 0.63
C ARG A 151 0.86 62.29 1.77
N ALA A 152 1.06 63.32 2.58
CA ALA A 152 1.97 63.31 3.72
C ALA A 152 1.30 62.81 5.00
N ASN A 153 2.00 61.98 5.76
CA ASN A 153 1.68 61.51 7.10
C ASN A 153 2.26 62.50 8.12
N LEU A 154 1.41 63.08 8.97
CA LEU A 154 1.72 64.18 9.87
C LEU A 154 1.45 63.80 11.34
N CYS A 155 2.42 64.03 12.22
CA CYS A 155 2.16 64.09 13.66
C CYS A 155 1.33 65.33 14.01
N HIS A 156 0.82 65.41 15.24
CA HIS A 156 0.04 66.53 15.75
C HIS A 156 0.65 67.90 15.40
N PHE A 157 1.92 68.10 15.77
CA PHE A 157 2.62 69.37 15.62
C PHE A 157 2.89 69.73 14.16
N CYS A 158 3.33 68.74 13.38
CA CYS A 158 3.59 68.93 11.95
C CYS A 158 2.29 69.19 11.17
N CYS A 159 1.17 68.61 11.60
CA CYS A 159 -0.15 68.93 11.03
C CYS A 159 -0.54 70.38 11.29
N GLN A 160 -0.32 70.91 12.49
CA GLN A 160 -0.61 72.31 12.80
C GLN A 160 0.25 73.25 11.96
N ALA A 161 1.56 72.96 11.86
CA ALA A 161 2.46 73.73 11.01
C ALA A 161 2.04 73.67 9.53
N HIS A 162 1.68 72.48 9.04
CA HIS A 162 1.19 72.25 7.68
C HIS A 162 -0.05 73.08 7.36
N ARG A 163 -1.01 73.21 8.27
CA ARG A 163 -2.21 74.04 8.05
C ARG A 163 -1.92 75.55 8.07
N ARG A 164 -0.85 75.98 8.75
CA ARG A 164 -0.46 77.39 8.91
C ARG A 164 0.41 77.92 7.76
N GLN A 165 1.05 77.05 6.99
CA GLN A 165 1.85 77.46 5.85
C GLN A 165 0.96 77.90 4.67
N LYS A 166 1.28 79.05 4.06
CA LYS A 166 0.54 79.60 2.90
C LYS A 166 0.35 78.60 1.75
N LYS A 167 1.34 77.72 1.53
CA LYS A 167 1.33 76.75 0.44
C LYS A 167 0.46 75.52 0.71
N THR A 168 0.10 75.23 1.96
CA THR A 168 -0.54 73.96 2.35
C THR A 168 -1.78 74.17 3.22
N THR A 169 -2.22 75.41 3.40
CA THR A 169 -3.41 75.79 4.18
C THR A 169 -4.71 75.24 3.59
N TYR A 170 -4.78 75.11 2.26
CA TYR A 170 -5.92 74.57 1.52
C TYR A 170 -5.88 73.05 1.37
N HIS A 171 -4.89 72.38 1.96
CA HIS A 171 -4.80 70.93 1.86
C HIS A 171 -5.82 70.24 2.77
N THR A 172 -6.50 69.23 2.23
CA THR A 172 -7.42 68.39 3.00
C THR A 172 -6.62 67.43 3.86
N VAL A 173 -6.81 67.51 5.18
CA VAL A 173 -6.14 66.65 6.17
C VAL A 173 -7.18 65.87 6.95
N VAL A 174 -7.03 64.55 6.96
CA VAL A 174 -7.98 63.59 7.56
C VAL A 174 -7.28 62.80 8.66
N ASP A 175 -7.99 62.47 9.73
CA ASP A 175 -7.48 61.63 10.81
C ASP A 175 -7.23 60.20 10.34
N LEU A 176 -6.13 59.58 10.79
CA LEU A 176 -5.75 58.23 10.37
C LEU A 176 -6.82 57.19 10.72
N LYS A 177 -7.56 57.42 11.80
CA LYS A 177 -8.65 56.55 12.27
C LYS A 177 -9.83 56.52 11.30
N ASP A 178 -10.04 57.59 10.53
CA ASP A 178 -11.16 57.76 9.60
C ASP A 178 -10.83 57.29 8.16
N LEU A 179 -9.59 56.86 7.91
CA LEU A 179 -9.13 56.35 6.61
C LEU A 179 -9.59 54.91 6.31
N LYS A 180 -10.29 54.24 7.25
CA LYS A 180 -10.67 52.82 7.19
C LYS A 180 -11.57 52.42 6.00
N GLY A 181 -11.94 53.34 5.10
CA GLY A 181 -12.76 53.07 3.91
C GLY A 181 -12.22 53.61 2.56
N TYR A 182 -11.02 54.23 2.50
CA TYR A 182 -10.52 54.85 1.26
C TYR A 182 -9.41 54.02 0.59
N SER A 183 -9.68 53.49 -0.61
CA SER A 183 -8.78 52.63 -1.41
C SER A 183 -7.58 53.35 -2.06
N ARG A 184 -7.26 54.60 -1.69
CA ARG A 184 -6.24 55.44 -2.37
C ARG A 184 -5.17 55.97 -1.40
N ILE A 185 -4.64 55.09 -0.54
CA ILE A 185 -3.64 55.44 0.49
C ILE A 185 -2.20 55.45 -0.06
N GLY A 186 -1.97 54.91 -1.26
CA GLY A 186 -0.63 54.73 -1.83
C GLY A 186 0.24 55.99 -1.86
N LYS A 187 1.51 55.84 -1.51
CA LYS A 187 2.51 56.91 -1.65
C LYS A 187 2.78 57.18 -3.15
N PRO A 188 3.06 58.43 -3.56
CA PRO A 188 3.58 58.71 -4.89
C PRO A 188 4.79 57.83 -5.18
N ILE A 189 4.84 57.22 -6.37
CA ILE A 189 6.03 56.50 -6.82
C ILE A 189 6.98 57.52 -7.44
N LEU A 190 8.14 57.69 -6.81
CA LEU A 190 9.15 58.67 -7.21
C LEU A 190 10.11 58.09 -8.24
N CYS A 191 10.63 58.94 -9.11
CA CYS A 191 11.60 58.53 -10.11
C CYS A 191 12.94 58.16 -9.45
N PRO A 192 13.54 57.00 -9.79
CA PRO A 192 14.83 56.60 -9.23
C PRO A 192 15.98 57.51 -9.69
N VAL A 193 15.85 58.16 -10.87
CA VAL A 193 16.84 59.10 -11.42
C VAL A 193 16.62 60.53 -10.91
N HIS A 194 15.35 60.91 -10.71
CA HIS A 194 14.95 62.24 -10.24
C HIS A 194 14.09 62.11 -8.97
N PRO A 195 14.70 61.97 -7.78
CA PRO A 195 13.99 61.60 -6.55
C PRO A 195 12.91 62.58 -6.08
N ALA A 196 12.93 63.82 -6.58
CA ALA A 196 11.92 64.84 -6.28
C ALA A 196 10.66 64.74 -7.17
N GLU A 197 10.72 64.00 -8.27
CA GLU A 197 9.65 63.94 -9.28
C GLU A 197 8.86 62.62 -9.22
N GLU A 198 7.53 62.72 -9.39
CA GLU A 198 6.62 61.56 -9.44
C GLU A 198 6.57 60.97 -10.86
N LEU A 199 6.54 59.64 -10.96
CA LEU A 199 6.30 58.92 -12.20
C LEU A 199 4.81 59.06 -12.58
N ARG A 200 4.52 59.85 -13.63
CA ARG A 200 3.16 60.10 -14.13
C ARG A 200 2.99 59.86 -15.63
N LEU A 201 4.09 59.73 -16.35
CA LEU A 201 4.13 59.51 -17.80
C LEU A 201 4.61 58.08 -18.06
N PHE A 202 4.30 57.55 -19.23
CA PHE A 202 4.76 56.25 -19.71
C PHE A 202 5.41 56.44 -21.06
N CYS A 203 6.66 55.99 -21.20
CA CYS A 203 7.37 56.03 -22.47
C CYS A 203 7.09 54.74 -23.24
N GLU A 204 6.43 54.85 -24.39
CA GLU A 204 6.01 53.68 -25.19
C GLU A 204 7.20 52.97 -25.84
N LEU A 205 8.24 53.72 -26.23
CA LEU A 205 9.43 53.13 -26.84
C LEU A 205 10.28 52.32 -25.86
N CYS A 206 10.34 52.78 -24.60
CA CYS A 206 11.14 52.11 -23.55
C CYS A 206 10.33 51.19 -22.64
N ASP A 207 9.02 51.09 -22.89
CA ASP A 207 8.05 50.30 -22.12
C ASP A 207 8.19 50.48 -20.59
N ARG A 208 8.37 51.73 -20.14
CA ARG A 208 8.59 52.04 -18.72
C ARG A 208 7.97 53.37 -18.27
N PRO A 209 7.56 53.50 -16.99
CA PRO A 209 7.12 54.77 -16.43
C PRO A 209 8.27 55.77 -16.34
N VAL A 210 8.00 57.04 -16.67
CA VAL A 210 8.96 58.15 -16.65
C VAL A 210 8.38 59.38 -15.94
N CYS A 211 9.24 60.25 -15.41
CA CYS A 211 8.83 61.55 -14.85
C CYS A 211 9.00 62.68 -15.89
N ARG A 212 8.63 63.91 -15.51
CA ARG A 212 8.74 65.09 -16.37
C ARG A 212 10.18 65.40 -16.76
N ASP A 213 11.11 65.28 -15.82
CA ASP A 213 12.53 65.52 -16.07
C ASP A 213 13.15 64.47 -17.00
N CYS A 214 12.74 63.19 -16.87
CA CYS A 214 13.18 62.12 -17.77
C CYS A 214 12.81 62.40 -19.24
N VAL A 215 11.62 62.96 -19.47
CA VAL A 215 11.14 63.30 -20.81
C VAL A 215 11.88 64.49 -21.39
N VAL A 216 12.40 65.42 -20.58
CA VAL A 216 13.24 66.51 -21.09
C VAL A 216 14.69 66.05 -21.35
N GLY A 217 15.13 65.03 -20.61
CA GLY A 217 16.47 64.43 -20.73
C GLY A 217 16.50 63.21 -21.66
N GLU A 218 16.71 62.02 -21.08
CA GLU A 218 17.00 60.77 -21.80
C GLU A 218 15.87 60.29 -22.74
N HIS A 219 14.63 60.75 -22.54
CA HIS A 219 13.45 60.33 -23.32
C HIS A 219 12.89 61.43 -24.22
N ARG A 220 13.70 62.44 -24.58
CA ARG A 220 13.25 63.64 -25.30
C ARG A 220 12.53 63.39 -26.63
N GLU A 221 12.96 62.38 -27.37
CA GLU A 221 12.41 62.06 -28.70
C GLU A 221 11.51 60.83 -28.69
N HIS A 222 11.25 60.24 -27.52
CA HIS A 222 10.43 59.03 -27.43
C HIS A 222 8.95 59.37 -27.31
N PRO A 223 8.04 58.60 -27.93
CA PRO A 223 6.61 58.73 -27.69
C PRO A 223 6.29 58.45 -26.22
N TYR A 224 5.48 59.31 -25.61
CA TYR A 224 4.99 59.16 -24.25
C TYR A 224 3.56 59.68 -24.11
N ASP A 225 2.83 59.12 -23.16
CA ASP A 225 1.51 59.60 -22.74
C ASP A 225 1.38 59.51 -21.21
N PHE A 226 0.33 60.08 -20.64
CA PHE A 226 0.01 59.93 -19.23
C PHE A 226 -0.26 58.47 -18.90
N ALA A 227 0.30 57.99 -17.79
CA ALA A 227 0.08 56.63 -17.31
C ALA A 227 -1.43 56.32 -17.16
N SER A 228 -2.24 57.31 -16.78
CA SER A 228 -3.70 57.19 -16.69
C SER A 228 -4.41 56.88 -18.01
N ASN A 229 -3.80 57.25 -19.15
CA ASN A 229 -4.39 57.03 -20.47
C ASN A 229 -4.05 55.63 -20.99
N VAL A 230 -2.80 55.19 -20.79
CA VAL A 230 -2.31 53.91 -21.33
C VAL A 230 -2.59 52.71 -20.43
N ILE A 231 -2.86 52.92 -19.13
CA ILE A 231 -3.04 51.83 -18.16
C ILE A 231 -4.18 50.87 -18.52
N HIS A 232 -5.22 51.34 -19.21
CA HIS A 232 -6.31 50.48 -19.65
C HIS A 232 -5.80 49.42 -20.63
N LYS A 233 -5.05 49.81 -21.67
CA LYS A 233 -4.48 48.91 -22.67
C LYS A 233 -3.53 47.88 -22.06
N HIS A 234 -2.52 48.34 -21.31
CA HIS A 234 -1.57 47.42 -20.67
C HIS A 234 -2.23 46.54 -19.61
N GLY A 235 -3.16 47.10 -18.83
CA GLY A 235 -3.93 46.37 -17.84
C GLY A 235 -4.86 45.32 -18.45
N ASP A 236 -5.47 45.59 -19.60
CA ASP A 236 -6.31 44.62 -20.32
C ASP A 236 -5.48 43.44 -20.84
N SER A 237 -4.27 43.70 -21.35
CA SER A 237 -3.34 42.63 -21.74
C SER A 237 -3.00 41.69 -20.58
N VAL A 238 -2.75 42.24 -19.38
CA VAL A 238 -2.47 41.43 -18.19
C VAL A 238 -3.71 40.68 -17.72
N ARG A 239 -4.90 41.33 -17.76
CA ARG A 239 -6.17 40.67 -17.43
C ARG A 239 -6.49 39.51 -18.36
N GLU A 240 -6.18 39.63 -19.65
CA GLU A 240 -6.38 38.56 -20.62
C GLU A 240 -5.49 37.35 -20.32
N LEU A 241 -4.20 37.58 -20.05
CA LEU A 241 -3.27 36.52 -19.63
C LEU A 241 -3.72 35.84 -18.33
N LEU A 242 -4.22 36.62 -17.37
CA LEU A 242 -4.80 36.09 -16.13
C LEU A 242 -6.04 35.23 -16.41
N ARG A 243 -6.94 35.68 -17.29
CA ARG A 243 -8.14 34.92 -17.68
C ARG A 243 -7.78 33.61 -18.39
N GLY A 244 -6.69 33.57 -19.16
CA GLY A 244 -6.18 32.34 -19.75
C GLY A 244 -5.55 31.39 -18.73
N THR A 245 -4.92 31.92 -17.67
CA THR A 245 -4.22 31.12 -16.66
C THR A 245 -5.18 30.56 -15.59
N GLN A 246 -6.24 31.29 -15.25
CA GLN A 246 -7.17 30.92 -14.18
C GLN A 246 -7.81 29.53 -14.35
N PRO A 247 -8.31 29.13 -15.54
CA PRO A 247 -8.85 27.78 -15.75
C PRO A 247 -7.81 26.67 -15.57
N HIS A 248 -6.54 26.94 -15.83
CA HIS A 248 -5.48 25.96 -15.59
C HIS A 248 -5.27 25.71 -14.09
N VAL A 249 -5.42 26.74 -13.25
CA VAL A 249 -5.38 26.59 -11.80
C VAL A 249 -6.55 25.71 -11.33
N GLU A 250 -7.77 26.03 -11.77
CA GLU A 250 -8.98 25.28 -11.41
C GLU A 250 -8.89 23.81 -11.86
N ALA A 251 -8.41 23.56 -13.09
CA ALA A 251 -8.22 22.21 -13.60
C ALA A 251 -7.16 21.41 -12.82
N LEU A 252 -6.08 22.06 -12.37
CA LEU A 252 -5.06 21.41 -11.54
C LEU A 252 -5.57 21.11 -10.13
N GLU A 253 -6.32 22.03 -9.52
CA GLU A 253 -6.96 21.81 -8.21
C GLU A 253 -7.95 20.64 -8.26
N GLU A 254 -8.77 20.58 -9.32
CA GLU A 254 -9.69 19.47 -9.54
C GLU A 254 -8.96 18.15 -9.77
N ALA A 255 -7.93 18.14 -10.63
CA ALA A 255 -7.13 16.94 -10.88
C ALA A 255 -6.46 16.41 -9.61
N LEU A 256 -5.91 17.29 -8.76
CA LEU A 256 -5.33 16.91 -7.47
C LEU A 256 -6.41 16.34 -6.54
N ALA A 257 -7.58 16.96 -6.45
CA ALA A 257 -8.69 16.45 -5.65
C ALA A 257 -9.10 15.04 -6.11
N GLN A 258 -9.29 14.83 -7.41
CA GLN A 258 -9.63 13.52 -7.98
C GLN A 258 -8.55 12.46 -7.69
N ILE A 259 -7.26 12.80 -7.81
CA ILE A 259 -6.16 11.87 -7.49
C ILE A 259 -6.17 11.48 -6.01
N THR A 260 -6.41 12.44 -5.12
CA THR A 260 -6.48 12.16 -3.67
C THR A 260 -7.66 11.28 -3.31
N GLU A 261 -8.83 11.52 -3.91
CA GLU A 261 -10.02 10.68 -3.73
C GLU A 261 -9.79 9.26 -4.26
N MET A 262 -9.23 9.14 -5.48
CA MET A 262 -8.91 7.86 -6.09
C MET A 262 -7.92 7.06 -5.23
N ASN A 263 -6.90 7.70 -4.68
CA ASN A 263 -5.94 7.04 -3.81
C ASN A 263 -6.59 6.52 -2.51
N SER A 264 -7.50 7.31 -1.91
CA SER A 264 -8.29 6.86 -0.75
C SER A 264 -9.20 5.67 -1.09
N ALA A 265 -9.87 5.72 -2.24
CA ALA A 265 -10.72 4.63 -2.71
C ALA A 265 -9.92 3.35 -2.96
N LEU A 266 -8.74 3.48 -3.58
CA LEU A 266 -7.82 2.37 -3.80
C LEU A 266 -7.38 1.73 -2.48
N GLN A 267 -6.99 2.54 -1.50
CA GLN A 267 -6.57 2.05 -0.19
C GLN A 267 -7.68 1.26 0.51
N LYS A 268 -8.91 1.78 0.51
CA LYS A 268 -10.08 1.06 1.06
C LYS A 268 -10.34 -0.25 0.35
N ARG A 269 -10.18 -0.30 -0.98
CA ARG A 269 -10.37 -1.51 -1.77
C ARG A 269 -9.30 -2.56 -1.47
N VAL A 270 -8.04 -2.15 -1.32
CA VAL A 270 -6.94 -3.05 -0.92
C VAL A 270 -7.23 -3.67 0.45
N GLU A 271 -7.67 -2.86 1.42
CA GLU A 271 -8.02 -3.33 2.77
C GLU A 271 -9.19 -4.31 2.77
N ALA A 272 -10.24 -4.02 1.98
CA ALA A 272 -11.41 -4.89 1.82
C ALA A 272 -11.01 -6.26 1.22
N VAL A 273 -10.27 -6.26 0.11
CA VAL A 273 -9.82 -7.51 -0.52
C VAL A 273 -8.89 -8.30 0.41
N ALA A 274 -8.02 -7.62 1.14
CA ALA A 274 -7.17 -8.28 2.13
C ALA A 274 -7.99 -8.92 3.27
N ALA A 275 -9.11 -8.31 3.67
CA ALA A 275 -10.03 -8.89 4.66
C ALA A 275 -10.76 -10.13 4.11
N ASP A 276 -11.17 -10.11 2.84
CA ASP A 276 -11.79 -11.26 2.18
C ASP A 276 -10.83 -12.45 2.11
N VAL A 277 -9.57 -12.21 1.73
CA VAL A 277 -8.53 -13.26 1.68
C VAL A 277 -8.28 -13.87 3.07
N ARG A 278 -8.20 -13.04 4.12
CA ARG A 278 -8.06 -13.52 5.50
C ARG A 278 -9.26 -14.37 5.91
N THR A 279 -10.47 -13.88 5.68
CA THR A 279 -11.72 -14.57 6.03
C THR A 279 -11.85 -15.93 5.32
N PHE A 280 -11.52 -15.97 4.03
CA PHE A 280 -11.49 -17.22 3.26
C PHE A 280 -10.48 -18.22 3.84
N SER A 281 -9.26 -17.75 4.12
CA SER A 281 -8.18 -18.59 4.66
C SER A 281 -8.53 -19.14 6.05
N GLU A 282 -9.07 -18.32 6.94
CA GLU A 282 -9.54 -18.76 8.26
C GLU A 282 -10.68 -19.77 8.17
N GLY A 283 -11.60 -19.59 7.22
CA GLY A 283 -12.65 -20.56 6.93
C GLY A 283 -12.10 -21.92 6.49
N TYR A 284 -11.09 -21.91 5.63
CA TYR A 284 -10.43 -23.12 5.14
C TYR A 284 -9.66 -23.85 6.26
N VAL A 285 -8.90 -23.11 7.08
CA VAL A 285 -8.20 -23.68 8.25
C VAL A 285 -9.18 -24.34 9.21
N LYS A 286 -10.28 -23.67 9.55
CA LYS A 286 -11.32 -24.24 10.43
C LYS A 286 -11.91 -25.53 9.88
N ALA A 287 -12.16 -25.59 8.56
CA ALA A 287 -12.66 -26.80 7.92
C ALA A 287 -11.67 -27.99 8.01
N ILE A 288 -10.37 -27.71 7.87
CA ILE A 288 -9.32 -28.72 8.02
C ILE A 288 -9.21 -29.18 9.48
N GLU A 289 -9.24 -28.27 10.45
CA GLU A 289 -9.18 -28.58 11.88
C GLU A 289 -10.38 -29.43 12.32
N GLU A 290 -11.60 -29.08 11.91
CA GLU A 290 -12.78 -29.88 12.18
C GLU A 290 -12.70 -31.27 11.53
N HIS A 291 -12.15 -31.37 10.32
CA HIS A 291 -11.95 -32.65 9.67
C HIS A 291 -10.93 -33.53 10.42
N ARG A 292 -9.82 -32.95 10.88
CA ARG A 292 -8.84 -33.62 11.75
C ARG A 292 -9.51 -34.17 13.00
N ASP A 293 -10.27 -33.34 13.71
CA ASP A 293 -10.88 -33.72 14.99
C ASP A 293 -11.92 -34.82 14.79
N ARG A 294 -12.67 -34.81 13.69
CA ARG A 294 -13.58 -35.92 13.31
C ARG A 294 -12.83 -37.21 13.04
N LEU A 295 -11.70 -37.19 12.33
CA LEU A 295 -10.90 -38.39 12.07
C LEU A 295 -10.34 -38.97 13.38
N LEU A 296 -9.83 -38.12 14.27
CA LEU A 296 -9.34 -38.57 15.57
C LEU A 296 -10.45 -39.19 16.42
N LYS A 297 -11.66 -38.60 16.40
CA LYS A 297 -12.83 -39.19 17.05
C LYS A 297 -13.20 -40.54 16.45
N GLN A 298 -13.23 -40.66 15.12
CA GLN A 298 -13.49 -41.94 14.44
C GLN A 298 -12.47 -43.01 14.82
N LEU A 299 -11.19 -42.65 14.95
CA LEU A 299 -10.14 -43.56 15.36
C LEU A 299 -10.38 -44.09 16.79
N GLU A 300 -10.78 -43.20 17.70
CA GLU A 300 -11.10 -43.55 19.08
C GLU A 300 -12.34 -44.44 19.17
N ASP A 301 -13.38 -44.15 18.39
CA ASP A 301 -14.59 -44.99 18.31
C ASP A 301 -14.24 -46.42 17.82
N ILE A 302 -13.37 -46.54 16.81
CA ILE A 302 -12.88 -47.83 16.30
C ILE A 302 -12.08 -48.57 17.39
N ARG A 303 -11.21 -47.87 18.13
CA ARG A 303 -10.43 -48.44 19.23
C ARG A 303 -11.35 -49.03 20.29
N VAL A 304 -12.30 -48.23 20.79
CA VAL A 304 -13.26 -48.64 21.81
C VAL A 304 -14.10 -49.83 21.33
N GLN A 305 -14.56 -49.80 20.08
CA GLN A 305 -15.35 -50.91 19.51
C GLN A 305 -14.55 -52.22 19.48
N LYS A 306 -13.32 -52.21 18.96
CA LYS A 306 -12.47 -53.40 18.88
C LYS A 306 -12.06 -53.91 20.26
N GLU A 307 -11.71 -53.02 21.18
CA GLU A 307 -11.35 -53.38 22.55
C GLU A 307 -12.50 -54.05 23.29
N ASN A 308 -13.72 -53.51 23.18
CA ASN A 308 -14.91 -54.12 23.78
C ASN A 308 -15.19 -55.52 23.23
N SER A 309 -15.02 -55.74 21.92
CA SER A 309 -15.17 -57.09 21.32
C SER A 309 -14.13 -58.08 21.86
N LEU A 310 -12.88 -57.66 22.01
CA LEU A 310 -11.81 -58.49 22.58
C LEU A 310 -12.04 -58.80 24.06
N GLN A 311 -12.45 -57.81 24.85
CA GLN A 311 -12.74 -58.00 26.28
C GLN A 311 -13.91 -58.96 26.49
N LEU A 312 -14.96 -58.86 25.67
CA LEU A 312 -16.08 -59.79 25.73
C LEU A 312 -15.65 -61.23 25.39
N GLN A 313 -14.90 -61.41 24.29
CA GLN A 313 -14.40 -62.74 23.90
C GLN A 313 -13.48 -63.32 24.99
N LYS A 314 -12.60 -62.50 25.56
CA LYS A 314 -11.72 -62.89 26.65
C LYS A 314 -12.51 -63.39 27.86
N ALA A 315 -13.51 -62.63 28.32
CA ALA A 315 -14.34 -63.02 29.46
C ALA A 315 -15.08 -64.35 29.21
N GLN A 316 -15.58 -64.56 27.99
CA GLN A 316 -16.24 -65.82 27.59
C GLN A 316 -15.26 -67.01 27.63
N LEU A 317 -14.03 -66.83 27.12
CA LEU A 317 -13.00 -67.87 27.13
C LEU A 317 -12.49 -68.17 28.55
N GLU A 318 -12.31 -67.14 29.39
CA GLU A 318 -11.90 -67.31 30.80
C GLU A 318 -12.96 -68.08 31.59
N GLN A 319 -14.25 -67.78 31.38
CA GLN A 319 -15.33 -68.51 32.01
C GLN A 319 -15.37 -69.98 31.54
N LEU A 320 -15.27 -70.22 30.23
CA LEU A 320 -15.25 -71.58 29.69
C LEU A 320 -14.05 -72.38 30.21
N LEU A 321 -12.88 -71.75 30.32
CA LEU A 321 -11.68 -72.37 30.87
C LEU A 321 -11.86 -72.74 32.35
N ALA A 322 -12.46 -71.85 33.15
CA ALA A 322 -12.76 -72.13 34.56
C ALA A 322 -13.76 -73.30 34.71
N ASP A 323 -14.81 -73.29 33.90
CA ASP A 323 -15.82 -74.35 33.82
C ASP A 323 -15.21 -75.72 33.45
N MET A 324 -14.30 -75.73 32.48
CA MET A 324 -13.58 -76.93 32.04
C MET A 324 -12.60 -77.41 33.11
N ARG A 325 -11.78 -76.52 33.69
CA ARG A 325 -10.84 -76.87 34.77
C ARG A 325 -11.53 -77.49 35.96
N THR A 326 -12.62 -76.88 36.42
CA THR A 326 -13.41 -77.41 37.54
C THR A 326 -13.93 -78.83 37.24
N GLY A 327 -14.42 -79.06 36.02
CA GLY A 327 -14.90 -80.37 35.59
C GLY A 327 -13.80 -81.42 35.51
N VAL A 328 -12.63 -81.05 34.99
CA VAL A 328 -11.45 -81.93 34.89
C VAL A 328 -10.90 -82.25 36.28
N GLU A 329 -10.59 -81.24 37.09
CA GLU A 329 -10.01 -81.40 38.43
C GLU A 329 -10.87 -82.28 39.34
N PHE A 330 -12.19 -82.04 39.36
CA PHE A 330 -13.11 -82.88 40.13
C PHE A 330 -13.09 -84.33 39.64
N THR A 331 -13.13 -84.55 38.32
CA THR A 331 -13.16 -85.89 37.73
C THR A 331 -11.85 -86.64 37.96
N GLU A 332 -10.71 -85.98 37.80
CA GLU A 332 -9.39 -86.55 38.08
C GLU A 332 -9.25 -86.94 39.55
N HIS A 333 -9.68 -86.07 40.47
CA HIS A 333 -9.65 -86.37 41.91
C HIS A 333 -10.56 -87.54 42.27
N LEU A 334 -11.79 -87.56 41.74
CA LEU A 334 -12.74 -88.66 41.93
C LEU A 334 -12.17 -90.00 41.44
N LEU A 335 -11.51 -90.02 40.27
CA LEU A 335 -10.93 -91.24 39.69
C LEU A 335 -9.63 -91.69 40.37
N THR A 336 -8.87 -90.76 40.96
CA THR A 336 -7.59 -91.06 41.61
C THR A 336 -7.75 -91.48 43.06
N SER A 337 -8.67 -90.82 43.79
CA SER A 337 -8.78 -90.93 45.25
C SER A 337 -10.14 -91.46 45.74
N GLY A 338 -11.16 -91.51 44.88
CA GLY A 338 -12.50 -91.96 45.25
C GLY A 338 -12.63 -93.48 45.33
N SER A 339 -13.54 -93.95 46.19
CA SER A 339 -13.92 -95.37 46.24
C SER A 339 -14.80 -95.77 45.05
N ASP A 340 -14.83 -97.07 44.71
CA ASP A 340 -15.68 -97.61 43.64
C ASP A 340 -17.14 -97.17 43.76
N LEU A 341 -17.68 -97.09 44.98
CA LEU A 341 -19.06 -96.69 45.24
C LEU A 341 -19.30 -95.19 45.03
N GLU A 342 -18.37 -94.32 45.46
CA GLU A 342 -18.45 -92.87 45.23
C GLU A 342 -18.38 -92.54 43.73
N ILE A 343 -17.54 -93.25 42.98
CA ILE A 343 -17.45 -93.16 41.52
C ILE A 343 -18.79 -93.55 40.89
N LEU A 344 -19.38 -94.68 41.28
CA LEU A 344 -20.65 -95.14 40.72
C LEU A 344 -21.83 -94.21 41.04
N ILE A 345 -21.89 -93.66 42.26
CA ILE A 345 -22.95 -92.71 42.68
C ILE A 345 -22.85 -91.39 41.88
N THR A 346 -21.64 -90.87 41.67
CA THR A 346 -21.43 -89.57 41.00
C THR A 346 -21.33 -89.65 39.48
N LYS A 347 -21.13 -90.85 38.91
CA LYS A 347 -20.96 -91.11 37.46
C LYS A 347 -21.96 -90.37 36.59
N GLY A 348 -23.25 -90.41 36.92
CA GLY A 348 -24.29 -89.81 36.09
C GLY A 348 -24.08 -88.30 35.88
N VAL A 349 -23.81 -87.58 36.96
CA VAL A 349 -23.61 -86.13 36.96
C VAL A 349 -22.31 -85.75 36.23
N VAL A 350 -21.24 -86.49 36.48
CA VAL A 350 -19.92 -86.25 35.84
C VAL A 350 -20.01 -86.50 34.33
N VAL A 351 -20.56 -87.64 33.92
CA VAL A 351 -20.71 -87.99 32.50
C VAL A 351 -21.56 -86.94 31.78
N GLU A 352 -22.68 -86.50 32.37
CA GLU A 352 -23.52 -85.48 31.77
C GLU A 352 -22.77 -84.14 31.62
N ARG A 353 -22.06 -83.69 32.66
CA ARG A 353 -21.31 -82.42 32.64
C ARG A 353 -20.18 -82.45 31.62
N LEU A 354 -19.35 -83.50 31.60
CA LEU A 354 -18.25 -83.63 30.64
C LEU A 354 -18.77 -83.77 29.21
N THR A 355 -19.88 -84.48 28.99
CA THR A 355 -20.52 -84.56 27.67
C THR A 355 -20.97 -83.18 27.18
N LYS A 356 -21.49 -82.32 28.07
CA LYS A 356 -21.85 -80.93 27.71
C LYS A 356 -20.60 -80.10 27.38
N LEU A 357 -19.56 -80.17 28.21
CA LEU A 357 -18.32 -79.40 28.00
C LEU A 357 -17.59 -79.80 26.70
N ASN A 358 -17.56 -81.09 26.36
CA ASN A 358 -16.92 -81.60 25.14
C ASN A 358 -17.66 -81.20 23.85
N LYS A 359 -18.90 -80.70 23.95
CA LYS A 359 -19.69 -80.21 22.80
C LYS A 359 -19.60 -78.70 22.60
N VAL A 360 -18.97 -77.95 23.51
CA VAL A 360 -18.88 -76.49 23.39
C VAL A 360 -17.87 -76.13 22.30
N GLU A 361 -18.31 -75.39 21.29
CA GLU A 361 -17.44 -74.80 20.28
C GLU A 361 -16.89 -73.45 20.77
N TYR A 362 -15.60 -73.19 20.55
CA TYR A 362 -14.96 -71.93 20.86
C TYR A 362 -13.91 -71.57 19.81
N SER A 363 -13.66 -70.28 19.62
CA SER A 363 -12.56 -69.80 18.78
C SER A 363 -11.31 -69.58 19.61
N ALA A 364 -10.21 -70.23 19.20
CA ALA A 364 -8.87 -69.99 19.76
C ALA A 364 -8.22 -68.70 19.23
N HIS A 365 -8.82 -68.03 18.24
CA HIS A 365 -8.28 -66.83 17.60
C HIS A 365 -9.13 -65.59 17.93
N PRO A 366 -8.52 -64.40 18.06
CA PRO A 366 -9.26 -63.14 18.24
C PRO A 366 -10.28 -62.90 17.11
N GLY A 367 -11.50 -62.49 17.48
CA GLY A 367 -12.60 -62.22 16.54
C GLY A 367 -12.49 -60.89 15.80
N VAL A 368 -11.48 -60.06 16.11
CA VAL A 368 -11.22 -58.78 15.45
C VAL A 368 -9.73 -58.66 15.11
N ASN A 369 -9.42 -58.00 13.98
CA ASN A 369 -8.04 -57.71 13.56
C ASN A 369 -7.49 -56.41 14.18
N ASP A 370 -6.19 -56.18 14.05
CA ASP A 370 -5.46 -55.00 14.51
C ASP A 370 -5.26 -53.92 13.43
N LYS A 371 -5.66 -54.19 12.18
CA LYS A 371 -5.40 -53.32 11.04
C LYS A 371 -6.29 -52.07 11.04
N ILE A 372 -5.65 -50.90 11.15
CA ILE A 372 -6.25 -49.57 10.97
C ILE A 372 -5.31 -48.75 10.09
N ARG A 373 -5.80 -48.17 8.99
CA ARG A 373 -4.97 -47.39 8.06
C ARG A 373 -5.58 -46.00 7.79
N PHE A 374 -4.72 -44.98 7.76
CA PHE A 374 -5.06 -43.64 7.31
C PHE A 374 -4.65 -43.43 5.84
N SER A 375 -5.54 -42.91 5.02
CA SER A 375 -5.33 -42.64 3.60
C SER A 375 -5.40 -41.13 3.32
N PRO A 376 -4.27 -40.38 3.38
CA PRO A 376 -4.28 -38.92 3.34
C PRO A 376 -4.81 -38.32 2.04
N GLN A 377 -4.62 -39.00 0.91
CA GLN A 377 -5.04 -38.51 -0.42
C GLN A 377 -6.49 -38.91 -0.77
N GLN A 378 -7.18 -39.65 0.11
CA GLN A 378 -8.53 -40.11 -0.17
C GLN A 378 -9.54 -38.97 0.06
N ARG A 379 -10.40 -38.68 -0.93
CA ARG A 379 -11.46 -37.67 -0.80
C ARG A 379 -12.43 -38.07 0.31
N ALA A 380 -12.61 -37.17 1.28
CA ALA A 380 -13.47 -37.37 2.46
C ALA A 380 -14.77 -36.54 2.39
N GLY A 381 -15.07 -35.95 1.24
CA GLY A 381 -16.27 -35.14 1.01
C GLY A 381 -16.02 -33.66 1.29
N ARG A 382 -17.06 -32.95 1.73
CA ARG A 382 -16.99 -31.50 2.03
C ARG A 382 -17.16 -31.21 3.52
N CYS A 383 -16.35 -30.30 4.05
CA CYS A 383 -16.46 -29.74 5.38
C CYS A 383 -16.60 -28.21 5.26
N ARG A 384 -17.68 -27.64 5.81
CA ARG A 384 -17.99 -26.20 5.66
C ARG A 384 -17.94 -25.71 4.21
N GLY A 385 -18.32 -26.58 3.25
CA GLY A 385 -18.28 -26.28 1.81
C GLY A 385 -16.93 -26.53 1.14
N TYR A 386 -15.84 -26.71 1.89
CA TYR A 386 -14.50 -27.02 1.38
C TYR A 386 -14.31 -28.51 1.18
N GLU A 387 -13.68 -28.89 0.08
CA GLU A 387 -13.29 -30.28 -0.14
C GLU A 387 -12.17 -30.67 0.81
N VAL A 388 -12.32 -31.81 1.49
CA VAL A 388 -11.36 -32.33 2.46
C VAL A 388 -10.89 -33.73 2.08
N TYR A 389 -9.67 -34.05 2.48
CA TYR A 389 -8.97 -35.29 2.16
C TYR A 389 -8.50 -35.98 3.45
N GLY A 390 -8.32 -37.30 3.41
CA GLY A 390 -7.95 -38.11 4.56
C GLY A 390 -9.14 -38.91 5.09
N THR A 391 -9.06 -40.23 5.04
CA THR A 391 -10.06 -41.15 5.62
C THR A 391 -9.39 -42.29 6.38
N ILE A 392 -10.11 -42.89 7.33
CA ILE A 392 -9.67 -44.06 8.08
C ILE A 392 -10.38 -45.31 7.53
N ASN A 393 -9.61 -46.34 7.20
CA ASN A 393 -10.11 -47.61 6.67
C ASN A 393 -9.81 -48.77 7.65
N THR A 394 -10.82 -49.61 7.87
CA THR A 394 -10.78 -50.79 8.76
C THR A 394 -11.08 -52.12 8.06
N LYS A 395 -11.46 -52.07 6.76
CA LYS A 395 -11.72 -53.26 5.96
C LYS A 395 -10.43 -53.86 5.40
N GLU A 396 -10.37 -55.19 5.34
CA GLU A 396 -9.25 -55.95 4.80
C GLU A 396 -9.56 -56.44 3.38
N VAL A 397 -8.58 -56.37 2.48
CA VAL A 397 -8.58 -57.15 1.24
C VAL A 397 -8.13 -58.57 1.60
N ASP A 398 -8.97 -59.56 1.36
CA ASP A 398 -8.65 -60.98 1.45
C ASP A 398 -8.06 -61.45 0.10
N PRO A 399 -6.73 -61.66 -0.01
CA PRO A 399 -6.10 -62.03 -1.26
C PRO A 399 -6.62 -63.35 -1.84
N ALA A 400 -7.08 -64.27 -0.98
CA ALA A 400 -7.60 -65.58 -1.41
C ALA A 400 -8.98 -65.47 -2.06
N LYS A 401 -9.73 -64.39 -1.76
CA LYS A 401 -11.05 -64.10 -2.35
C LYS A 401 -10.99 -63.09 -3.49
N CYS A 402 -9.85 -62.45 -3.72
CA CYS A 402 -9.66 -61.54 -4.84
C CYS A 402 -9.66 -62.30 -6.18
N VAL A 403 -10.16 -61.66 -7.24
CA VAL A 403 -10.26 -62.27 -8.57
C VAL A 403 -9.64 -61.35 -9.61
N LEU A 404 -8.84 -61.92 -10.53
CA LEU A 404 -8.34 -61.21 -11.70
C LEU A 404 -9.31 -61.37 -12.87
N GLN A 405 -9.61 -60.28 -13.57
CA GLN A 405 -10.50 -60.26 -14.72
C GLN A 405 -9.87 -59.48 -15.88
N GLY A 406 -9.92 -60.02 -17.10
CA GLY A 406 -9.39 -59.37 -18.30
C GLY A 406 -9.16 -60.36 -19.43
N GLU A 407 -9.38 -59.93 -20.68
CA GLU A 407 -9.23 -60.79 -21.86
C GLU A 407 -7.79 -61.24 -22.10
N ASP A 408 -6.81 -60.43 -21.65
CA ASP A 408 -5.38 -60.68 -21.83
C ASP A 408 -4.79 -61.64 -20.78
N LEU A 409 -5.52 -61.95 -19.70
CA LEU A 409 -5.03 -62.75 -18.56
C LEU A 409 -4.51 -64.13 -18.99
N HIS A 410 -5.07 -64.69 -20.06
CA HIS A 410 -4.71 -66.00 -20.61
C HIS A 410 -3.99 -65.94 -21.96
N ARG A 411 -3.76 -64.74 -22.52
CA ARG A 411 -3.25 -64.54 -23.89
C ARG A 411 -2.06 -63.58 -23.99
N ALA A 412 -1.53 -63.12 -22.86
CA ALA A 412 -0.33 -62.31 -22.79
C ALA A 412 0.84 -62.90 -23.59
N ARG A 413 1.49 -62.05 -24.40
CA ARG A 413 2.69 -62.37 -25.19
C ARG A 413 3.85 -61.50 -24.73
N GLU A 414 5.04 -62.08 -24.74
CA GLU A 414 6.29 -61.36 -24.44
C GLU A 414 6.42 -60.11 -25.33
N LYS A 415 6.76 -58.96 -24.73
CA LYS A 415 6.90 -57.63 -25.35
C LYS A 415 5.60 -57.01 -25.86
N GLN A 416 4.45 -57.48 -25.38
CA GLN A 416 3.15 -56.85 -25.62
C GLN A 416 2.54 -56.36 -24.31
N THR A 417 1.88 -55.20 -24.37
CA THR A 417 1.12 -54.67 -23.24
C THR A 417 -0.12 -55.54 -23.04
N ALA A 418 -0.25 -56.14 -21.86
CA ALA A 418 -1.43 -56.86 -21.43
C ALA A 418 -2.16 -56.04 -20.34
N SER A 419 -3.48 -56.05 -20.37
CA SER A 419 -4.30 -55.34 -19.38
C SER A 419 -5.20 -56.30 -18.61
N PHE A 420 -5.25 -56.12 -17.29
CA PHE A 420 -6.17 -56.85 -16.42
C PHE A 420 -6.62 -55.98 -15.25
N THR A 421 -7.71 -56.40 -14.62
CA THR A 421 -8.34 -55.75 -13.48
C THR A 421 -8.34 -56.70 -12.30
N LEU A 422 -7.82 -56.25 -11.15
CA LEU A 422 -7.91 -56.97 -9.89
C LEU A 422 -9.15 -56.52 -9.12
N LEU A 423 -10.09 -57.45 -8.89
CA LEU A 423 -11.24 -57.25 -8.02
C LEU A 423 -10.88 -57.65 -6.59
N CYS A 424 -10.63 -56.66 -5.76
CA CYS A 424 -10.35 -56.86 -4.34
C CYS A 424 -11.65 -57.17 -3.58
N LYS A 425 -11.64 -58.22 -2.75
CA LYS A 425 -12.77 -58.59 -1.89
C LYS A 425 -12.32 -58.69 -0.44
N ASP A 426 -13.23 -58.47 0.50
CA ASP A 426 -12.94 -58.68 1.92
C ASP A 426 -13.13 -60.14 2.36
N ALA A 427 -12.85 -60.41 3.63
CA ALA A 427 -13.02 -61.74 4.22
C ALA A 427 -14.49 -62.23 4.23
N ALA A 428 -15.48 -61.36 4.02
CA ALA A 428 -16.88 -61.74 3.82
C ALA A 428 -17.20 -62.04 2.34
N GLY A 429 -16.27 -61.76 1.42
CA GLY A 429 -16.48 -61.89 -0.02
C GLY A 429 -17.13 -60.67 -0.67
N GLU A 430 -17.30 -59.59 0.09
CA GLU A 430 -17.85 -58.33 -0.41
C GLU A 430 -16.79 -57.56 -1.18
N SER A 431 -17.22 -56.97 -2.30
CA SER A 431 -16.32 -56.18 -3.14
C SER A 431 -15.83 -54.95 -2.37
N MET A 432 -14.51 -54.76 -2.40
CA MET A 432 -13.89 -53.56 -1.88
C MET A 432 -14.28 -52.41 -2.80
N GLY A 433 -15.22 -51.57 -2.35
CA GLY A 433 -15.79 -50.50 -3.17
C GLY A 433 -14.79 -49.37 -3.53
N ARG A 434 -13.55 -49.42 -3.04
CA ARG A 434 -12.49 -48.43 -3.28
C ARG A 434 -11.13 -49.14 -3.14
N GLY A 435 -10.13 -48.76 -3.94
CA GLY A 435 -8.78 -49.32 -3.82
C GLY A 435 -7.75 -48.32 -3.25
N GLY A 436 -6.45 -48.64 -3.42
CA GLY A 436 -5.35 -47.93 -2.74
C GLY A 436 -4.35 -48.87 -2.03
N ASP A 437 -4.58 -50.17 -2.11
CA ASP A 437 -3.63 -51.19 -1.63
C ASP A 437 -2.49 -51.39 -2.63
N SER A 438 -1.28 -51.61 -2.10
CA SER A 438 -0.12 -51.95 -2.93
C SER A 438 -0.25 -53.39 -3.42
N VAL A 439 -0.33 -53.56 -4.74
CA VAL A 439 -0.45 -54.86 -5.39
C VAL A 439 0.89 -55.26 -5.99
N HIS A 440 1.36 -56.45 -5.66
CA HIS A 440 2.51 -57.06 -6.31
C HIS A 440 2.03 -58.05 -7.37
N VAL A 441 2.50 -57.87 -8.61
CA VAL A 441 2.20 -58.76 -9.73
C VAL A 441 3.44 -59.58 -10.06
N ALA A 442 3.26 -60.89 -10.20
CA ALA A 442 4.27 -61.81 -10.69
C ALA A 442 3.68 -62.59 -11.87
N VAL A 443 4.31 -62.50 -13.04
CA VAL A 443 3.91 -63.24 -14.24
C VAL A 443 4.82 -64.46 -14.37
N VAL A 444 4.24 -65.64 -14.53
CA VAL A 444 4.98 -66.91 -14.64
C VAL A 444 4.64 -67.60 -15.97
N PRO A 445 5.63 -67.93 -16.82
CA PRO A 445 5.40 -68.66 -18.07
C PRO A 445 4.79 -70.05 -17.85
N LYS A 446 3.90 -70.47 -18.76
CA LYS A 446 3.20 -71.75 -18.69
C LYS A 446 4.10 -72.97 -18.96
N ASP A 447 5.21 -72.78 -19.67
CA ASP A 447 6.14 -73.84 -20.04
C ASP A 447 7.59 -73.50 -19.65
N LYS A 448 8.15 -74.40 -18.82
CA LYS A 448 9.59 -74.63 -18.49
C LYS A 448 10.17 -74.02 -17.21
N LYS A 449 10.94 -74.92 -16.59
CA LYS A 449 11.83 -74.92 -15.41
C LYS A 449 12.74 -73.71 -15.13
N ASP A 450 12.68 -72.60 -15.86
CA ASP A 450 13.50 -71.42 -15.58
C ASP A 450 12.65 -70.31 -14.94
N ARG A 451 12.92 -70.05 -13.66
CA ARG A 451 12.25 -69.03 -12.84
C ARG A 451 12.74 -67.63 -13.22
N PHE A 452 12.29 -67.08 -14.33
CA PHE A 452 12.30 -65.63 -14.52
C PHE A 452 10.99 -65.07 -13.98
N VAL A 453 10.99 -64.69 -12.70
CA VAL A 453 9.90 -63.89 -12.13
C VAL A 453 10.14 -62.45 -12.58
N LEU A 454 9.34 -61.98 -13.55
CA LEU A 454 9.28 -60.56 -13.85
C LEU A 454 8.56 -59.87 -12.69
N HIS A 455 9.34 -59.33 -11.76
CA HIS A 455 8.83 -58.48 -10.68
C HIS A 455 8.63 -57.07 -11.22
N SER A 456 7.44 -56.75 -11.71
CA SER A 456 7.06 -55.37 -11.98
C SER A 456 6.44 -54.77 -10.73
N GLN A 457 7.13 -53.81 -10.10
CA GLN A 457 6.58 -53.01 -9.02
C GLN A 457 5.71 -51.90 -9.65
N VAL A 458 4.40 -52.14 -9.77
CA VAL A 458 3.46 -51.14 -10.29
C VAL A 458 2.66 -50.56 -9.13
N SER A 459 3.07 -49.39 -8.66
CA SER A 459 2.29 -48.59 -7.70
C SER A 459 1.15 -47.91 -8.43
N GLY A 460 -0.01 -48.57 -8.50
CA GLY A 460 -1.21 -48.05 -9.13
C GLY A 460 -2.24 -47.57 -8.11
N VAL A 461 -2.76 -46.35 -8.29
CA VAL A 461 -3.95 -45.88 -7.56
C VAL A 461 -5.18 -46.44 -8.28
N ILE A 462 -5.92 -47.31 -7.60
CA ILE A 462 -7.21 -47.80 -8.09
C ILE A 462 -8.23 -46.65 -8.00
N GLY A 463 -8.39 -45.92 -9.10
CA GLY A 463 -9.48 -44.96 -9.26
C GLY A 463 -10.75 -45.70 -9.66
N GLY A 464 -11.75 -45.70 -8.78
CA GLY A 464 -13.12 -46.09 -9.14
C GLY A 464 -13.88 -44.88 -9.70
N ASP A 465 -14.56 -45.08 -10.83
CA ASP A 465 -15.61 -44.16 -11.30
C ASP A 465 -16.85 -44.25 -10.39
N GLU A 466 -17.75 -43.27 -10.45
CA GLU A 466 -19.02 -43.15 -9.70
C GLU A 466 -19.96 -44.37 -9.83
N THR A 467 -19.63 -45.31 -10.72
CA THR A 467 -20.31 -46.59 -10.98
C THR A 467 -19.66 -47.81 -10.31
N GLY A 468 -18.55 -47.65 -9.58
CA GLY A 468 -17.88 -48.75 -8.86
C GLY A 468 -16.93 -49.60 -9.71
N ASN A 469 -16.68 -49.24 -10.96
CA ASN A 469 -15.73 -49.94 -11.83
C ASN A 469 -14.29 -49.44 -11.61
N LEU A 470 -13.37 -50.39 -11.39
CA LEU A 470 -11.93 -50.14 -11.25
C LEU A 470 -11.27 -50.03 -12.63
N ARG A 471 -10.37 -49.07 -12.83
CA ARG A 471 -9.63 -48.91 -14.10
C ARG A 471 -8.65 -50.08 -14.34
N PRO A 472 -8.54 -50.61 -15.56
CA PRO A 472 -7.58 -51.67 -15.90
C PRO A 472 -6.13 -51.16 -15.79
N PHE A 473 -5.24 -52.01 -15.27
CA PHE A 473 -3.82 -51.71 -15.15
C PHE A 473 -3.05 -52.24 -16.37
N PRO A 474 -2.33 -51.40 -17.13
CA PRO A 474 -1.45 -51.88 -18.19
C PRO A 474 -0.16 -52.43 -17.56
N VAL A 475 0.11 -53.72 -17.79
CA VAL A 475 1.39 -54.34 -17.48
C VAL A 475 2.08 -54.67 -18.80
N VAL A 476 3.27 -54.11 -19.01
CA VAL A 476 4.13 -54.50 -20.13
C VAL A 476 4.86 -55.76 -19.71
N ILE A 477 4.58 -56.88 -20.37
CA ILE A 477 5.10 -58.22 -20.04
C ILE A 477 6.37 -58.50 -20.84
#